data_AF-A0A965AHW8-F1
#
_entry.id   AF-A0A965AHW8-F1
#
_cell.length_a   1.000
_cell.length_b   1.000
_cell.length_c   1.000
_cell.angle_alpha   90.00
_cell.angle_beta   90.00
_cell.angle_gamma   90.00
#
_symmetry.space_group_name_H-M   'P 1'
#
loop_
_entity.id
_entity.type
_entity.pdbx_description
1 polymer ?
#
loop_
_entity_poly.entity_id
_entity_poly.type
_entity_poly.pdbx_seq_one_letter_code
_entity_poly.pdbx_strand_id
1 'polypeptide(L)' 'CTYAQLKMLLTRLGWNATMVITGDPDQTDLLPEMSGLSDIAERLQQLSNVSVVRMGQNDIVRHPLVGEMLTVL' A
#
# COMPACT_ATOMS: atom_id res chain seq x y z
N CYS A 1 -7.43 4.15 4.49
CA CYS A 1 -6.88 3.54 5.73
C CYS A 1 -6.12 4.62 6.49
N THR A 2 -6.38 4.81 7.79
CA THR A 2 -5.74 5.87 8.58
C THR A 2 -4.44 5.38 9.22
N TYR A 3 -3.56 6.32 9.59
CA TYR A 3 -2.33 6.01 10.33
C TYR A 3 -2.60 5.20 11.61
N ALA A 4 -3.67 5.55 12.35
CA ALA A 4 -4.05 4.86 13.58
C ALA A 4 -4.38 3.38 13.34
N GLN A 5 -5.10 3.06 12.25
CA GLN A 5 -5.44 1.69 11.88
C GLN A 5 -4.19 0.87 11.54
N LEU A 6 -3.26 1.45 10.76
CA LEU A 6 -2.00 0.78 10.42
C LEU A 6 -1.11 0.59 11.66
N LYS A 7 -1.05 1.56 12.56
CA LYS A 7 -0.33 1.45 13.83
C LYS A 7 -0.91 0.33 14.71
N MET A 8 -2.24 0.20 14.78
CA MET A 8 -2.89 -0.89 15.49
C MET A 8 -2.53 -2.26 14.89
N LEU A 9 -2.41 -2.36 13.57
CA LEU A 9 -2.00 -3.60 12.89
C LEU A 9 -0.54 -3.96 13.19
N LEU A 10 0.39 -3.01 12.97
CA LEU A 10 1.83 -3.24 13.11
C LEU A 10 2.24 -3.68 14.52
N THR A 11 1.57 -3.15 15.54
CA THR A 11 1.83 -3.50 16.95
C THR A 11 1.37 -4.92 17.32
N ARG A 12 0.69 -5.63 16.41
CA ARG A 12 0.30 -7.04 16.59
C ARG A 12 1.29 -8.04 15.99
N LEU A 13 2.39 -7.58 15.39
CA LEU A 13 3.42 -8.47 14.84
C LEU A 13 4.11 -9.26 15.96
N GLY A 14 3.99 -10.59 15.91
CA GLY A 14 4.58 -11.51 16.88
C GLY A 14 5.96 -12.03 16.48
N TRP A 15 6.53 -12.91 17.31
CA TRP A 15 7.80 -13.58 17.02
C TRP A 15 7.64 -14.58 15.88
N ASN A 16 8.71 -14.76 15.08
CA ASN A 16 8.73 -15.65 13.91
C ASN A 16 7.60 -15.39 12.89
N ALA A 17 7.16 -14.14 12.78
CA ALA A 17 6.11 -13.73 11.84
C ALA A 17 6.68 -12.78 10.77
N THR A 18 6.08 -12.83 9.59
CA THR A 18 6.30 -11.86 8.51
C THR A 18 4.97 -11.22 8.18
N MET A 19 4.95 -9.89 8.12
CA MET A 19 3.77 -9.12 7.72
C MET A 19 4.04 -8.44 6.39
N VAL A 20 3.10 -8.59 5.45
CA VAL A 20 3.12 -7.90 4.17
C VAL A 20 1.89 -7.00 4.12
N ILE A 21 2.11 -5.70 3.95
CA ILE A 21 1.04 -4.72 3.81
C ILE A 21 1.04 -4.25 2.36
N THR A 22 -0.11 -4.38 1.70
CA THR A 22 -0.31 -3.95 0.30
C THR A 22 -1.46 -2.97 0.24
N GLY A 23 -1.37 -2.00 -0.65
CA GLY A 23 -2.45 -1.06 -0.92
C GLY A 23 -2.00 0.02 -1.89
N ASP A 24 -2.95 0.83 -2.31
CA ASP A 24 -2.70 1.99 -3.16
C ASP A 24 -2.36 3.22 -2.29
N PRO A 25 -1.16 3.82 -2.46
CA PRO A 25 -0.76 5.01 -1.72
C PRO A 25 -1.69 6.22 -1.93
N ASP A 26 -2.43 6.28 -3.03
CA ASP A 26 -3.30 7.40 -3.39
C ASP A 26 -4.77 7.17 -2.98
N GLN A 27 -5.10 5.99 -2.48
CA GLN A 27 -6.48 5.64 -2.11
C GLN A 27 -6.93 6.37 -0.82
N THR A 28 -7.85 7.31 -1.01
CA THR A 28 -8.40 8.22 0.02
C THR A 28 -9.91 8.07 0.21
N ASP A 29 -10.48 6.91 -0.16
CA ASP A 29 -11.92 6.60 -0.25
C ASP A 29 -12.84 7.05 0.90
N LEU A 30 -12.32 7.37 2.07
CA LEU A 30 -13.12 7.69 3.25
C LEU A 30 -13.06 9.16 3.67
N LEU A 31 -11.99 9.89 3.36
CA LEU A 31 -11.80 11.31 3.73
C LEU A 31 -10.73 11.96 2.82
N PRO A 32 -10.81 13.27 2.52
CA PRO A 32 -9.81 14.00 1.72
C PRO A 32 -8.42 14.13 2.37
N GLU A 33 -8.19 13.46 3.51
CA GLU A 33 -6.90 13.43 4.18
C GLU A 33 -5.92 12.49 3.46
N MET A 34 -4.62 12.76 3.60
CA MET A 34 -3.55 11.90 3.05
C MET A 34 -3.73 10.44 3.46
N SER A 35 -3.52 9.52 2.51
CA SER A 35 -3.47 8.09 2.78
C SER A 35 -2.45 7.77 3.88
N GLY A 36 -2.87 7.05 4.92
CA GLY A 36 -1.97 6.62 5.99
C GLY A 36 -0.89 5.64 5.51
N LEU A 37 -1.07 5.02 4.33
CA LEU A 37 -0.11 4.06 3.78
C LEU A 37 1.16 4.75 3.27
N SER A 38 1.04 5.91 2.63
CA SER A 38 2.19 6.66 2.11
C SER A 38 3.10 7.14 3.24
N ASP A 39 2.53 7.80 4.26
CA ASP A 39 3.29 8.28 5.42
C ASP A 39 3.96 7.13 6.18
N ILE A 40 3.27 6.00 6.37
CA ILE A 40 3.88 4.87 7.09
C ILE A 40 4.98 4.20 6.28
N ALA A 41 4.83 4.09 4.96
CA ALA A 41 5.85 3.51 4.10
C ALA A 41 7.15 4.33 4.15
N GLU A 42 7.06 5.66 4.11
CA GLU A 42 8.23 6.55 4.23
C GLU A 42 8.92 6.43 5.60
N ARG A 43 8.15 6.31 6.69
CA ARG A 43 8.71 6.10 8.04
C ARG A 43 9.39 4.74 8.17
N LEU A 44 8.74 3.67 7.69
CA LEU A 44 9.24 2.30 7.81
C LEU A 44 10.45 2.05 6.91
N GLN A 45 10.62 2.80 5.83
CA GLN A 45 11.79 2.71 4.94
C GLN A 45 13.11 3.04 5.66
N GLN A 46 13.06 3.72 6.80
CA GLN A 46 14.23 4.03 7.63
C GLN A 46 14.72 2.82 8.45
N LEU A 47 13.92 1.74 8.54
CA LEU A 47 14.25 0.55 9.31
C LEU A 47 14.98 -0.47 8.43
N SER A 48 16.13 -0.97 8.89
CA SER A 48 16.97 -1.90 8.13
C SER A 48 16.34 -3.27 7.88
N ASN A 49 15.32 -3.65 8.67
CA ASN A 49 14.63 -4.93 8.60
C ASN A 49 13.25 -4.85 7.92
N VAL A 50 12.92 -3.72 7.28
CA VAL A 50 11.68 -3.55 6.52
C VAL A 50 12.01 -3.20 5.08
N SER A 51 11.38 -3.91 4.14
CA SER A 51 11.48 -3.59 2.71
C SER A 51 10.21 -2.87 2.27
N VAL A 52 10.38 -1.74 1.58
CA VAL A 52 9.29 -1.00 0.94
C VAL A 52 9.43 -1.16 -0.56
N VAL A 53 8.46 -1.86 -1.16
CA VAL A 53 8.43 -2.12 -2.61
C VAL A 53 7.35 -1.24 -3.23
N ARG A 54 7.75 -0.35 -4.14
CA ARG A 54 6.83 0.51 -4.90
C ARG A 54 6.64 -0.10 -6.29
N MET A 55 5.42 -0.52 -6.59
CA MET A 55 5.05 -1.03 -7.90
C MET A 55 4.69 0.13 -8.83
N GLY A 56 5.19 0.08 -10.06
CA GLY A 56 4.90 1.05 -11.11
C GLY A 56 3.95 0.49 -12.17
N GLN A 57 3.72 1.28 -13.23
CA GLN A 57 2.86 0.85 -14.34
C GLN A 57 3.35 -0.42 -15.04
N ASN A 58 4.68 -0.63 -15.09
CA ASN A 58 5.29 -1.80 -15.73
C ASN A 58 5.03 -3.10 -14.98
N ASP A 59 4.70 -3.04 -13.68
CA ASP A 59 4.38 -4.21 -12.87
C ASP A 59 2.91 -4.65 -13.03
N ILE A 60 2.12 -3.89 -13.78
CA ILE A 60 0.69 -4.14 -13.92
C ILE A 60 0.42 -5.10 -15.08
N VAL A 61 0.01 -6.30 -14.73
CA VAL A 61 -0.47 -7.30 -15.68
C VAL A 61 -1.99 -7.28 -15.72
N ARG A 62 -2.57 -6.88 -16.85
CA ARG A 62 -4.02 -6.88 -17.10
C ARG A 62 -4.35 -7.78 -18.27
N HIS A 63 -5.53 -8.40 -18.22
CA HIS A 63 -6.09 -9.06 -19.38
C HIS A 63 -6.32 -8.03 -20.51
N PRO A 64 -6.00 -8.31 -21.79
CA PRO A 64 -6.12 -7.35 -22.89
C PRO A 64 -7.50 -6.67 -22.95
N LEU A 65 -8.57 -7.45 -22.77
CA LEU A 65 -9.95 -6.93 -22.70
C LEU A 65 -10.15 -5.83 -21.65
N VAL A 66 -9.51 -5.93 -20.48
CA VAL A 66 -9.61 -4.89 -19.45
C VAL A 66 -8.91 -3.61 -19.90
N GLY A 67 -7.79 -3.75 -20.61
CA GLY A 67 -7.11 -2.62 -21.23
C GLY A 67 -8.00 -1.91 -22.24
N GLU A 68 -8.69 -2.66 -23.10
CA GLU A 68 -9.67 -2.10 -24.05
C GLU A 68 -10.82 -1.39 -23.33
N MET A 69 -11.40 -1.99 -22.28
CA MET A 69 -12.47 -1.37 -21.48
C MET A 69 -12.05 -0.03 -20.88
N LEU A 70 -10.82 0.08 -20.35
CA LEU A 70 -10.29 1.32 -19.76
C LEU A 70 -10.11 2.46 -20.77
N THR A 71 -10.08 2.18 -22.08
CA THR A 71 -10.03 3.24 -23.11
C THR A 71 -11.39 3.89 -23.38
N VAL A 72 -12.48 3.24 -22.96
CA VAL A 72 -13.86 3.67 -23.23
C VAL A 72 -14.55 4.21 -21.97
N LEU A 73 -14.12 3.76 -20.78
CA LEU A 73 -14.55 4.28 -19.48
C LEU A 73 -13.85 5.60 -19.15
#